data_AF-M4D3K0-F1
#
_entry.id   AF-M4D3K0-F1
#
_cell.length_a   1.000
_cell.length_b   1.000
_cell.length_c   1.000
_cell.angle_alpha   90.00
_cell.angle_beta   90.00
_cell.angle_gamma   90.00
#
_symmetry.space_group_name_H-M   'P 1'
#
loop_
_entity.id
_entity.type
_entity.pdbx_description
1 polymer ?
#
loop_
_entity_poly.entity_id
_entity_poly.type
_entity_poly.pdbx_seq_one_letter_code
_entity_poly.pdbx_strand_id
1 'polypeptide(L)'
;MMRHTMKLLGQQARRIQPSNIDPTSIRHAGTLVSPHRNNSALLLRIATAIDQKTPVVEALEQWKEQEWMSSHRVYTLFPEDMASRILLIDTVLGLKEAERFFETIPETMKDYTVYTSLLTLYTRNDDTLDKAEALFEKMRELGFLLKPTPFNLMLSLYSPLKRHDNVNSLLSEMEDNNVKPDDLTANHALLVYAAVSNIKAMEKFLSSNQRIKLEWGTCIDMAKAYLKSGATEKSLAMLLRTELLVDCASRKPAYEALMSVYGDVGEREDVYRIWELHKNAGSSNEGYRAVISALSSIGDMEGAEVIYREWELGGLPFDASIPNTLISGYHALGMERRLRN
;
A
#
# COMPACT_ATOMS: atom_id res chain seq x y z
N MET A 1 10.92 22.18 -31.24
CA MET A 1 9.96 22.59 -30.19
C MET A 1 10.48 22.24 -28.78
N MET A 2 10.90 21.00 -28.51
CA MET A 2 11.44 20.53 -27.20
C MET A 2 12.71 21.25 -26.70
N ARG A 3 13.63 21.64 -27.60
CA ARG A 3 14.85 22.41 -27.23
C ARG A 3 14.56 23.85 -26.79
N HIS A 4 13.42 24.42 -27.18
CA HIS A 4 13.06 25.81 -26.86
C HIS A 4 12.34 25.90 -25.51
N THR A 5 11.44 24.94 -25.23
CA THR A 5 10.78 24.79 -23.92
C THR A 5 11.78 24.47 -22.80
N MET A 6 12.81 23.65 -23.07
CA MET A 6 13.88 23.38 -22.11
C MET A 6 14.77 24.58 -21.78
N LYS A 7 14.95 25.52 -22.74
CA LYS A 7 15.76 26.73 -22.54
C LYS A 7 15.04 27.75 -21.65
N LEU A 8 13.72 27.84 -21.77
CA LEU A 8 12.86 28.71 -20.95
C LEU A 8 12.74 28.20 -19.50
N LEU A 9 12.55 26.89 -19.31
CA LEU A 9 12.50 26.27 -17.97
C LEU A 9 13.85 26.39 -17.23
N GLY A 10 14.97 26.22 -17.95
CA GLY A 10 16.32 26.41 -17.40
C GLY A 10 16.68 27.86 -17.06
N GLN A 11 15.97 28.85 -17.61
CA GLN A 11 16.13 30.27 -17.25
C GLN A 11 15.21 30.68 -16.09
N GLN A 12 14.03 30.06 -15.94
CA GLN A 12 13.16 30.24 -14.77
C GLN A 12 13.74 29.60 -13.50
N ALA A 13 14.35 28.41 -13.60
CA ALA A 13 14.96 27.73 -12.46
C ALA A 13 16.17 28.46 -11.85
N ARG A 14 16.91 29.25 -12.64
CA ARG A 14 18.06 30.04 -12.17
C ARG A 14 17.69 31.31 -11.39
N ARG A 15 16.41 31.71 -11.39
CA ARG A 15 15.92 32.88 -10.64
C ARG A 15 15.53 32.57 -9.20
N ILE A 16 15.58 31.30 -8.79
CA ILE A 16 15.25 30.86 -7.44
C ILE A 16 16.52 30.24 -6.85
N GLN A 17 17.33 31.04 -6.16
CA GLN A 17 18.32 30.51 -5.22
C GLN A 17 17.89 30.86 -3.80
N PRO A 18 18.01 29.90 -2.87
CA PRO A 18 18.48 30.19 -1.53
C PRO A 18 19.97 29.83 -1.45
N SER A 19 20.74 30.83 -1.06
CA SER A 19 22.16 30.83 -0.78
C SER A 19 22.57 29.94 0.41
N ASN A 20 23.81 29.42 0.31
CA ASN A 20 24.71 28.91 1.36
C ASN A 20 24.39 27.56 2.03
N ILE A 21 25.19 26.53 1.72
CA ILE A 21 25.76 25.53 2.67
C ILE A 21 27.10 25.01 2.07
N ASP A 22 28.11 24.89 2.93
CA ASP A 22 29.53 24.57 2.67
C ASP A 22 29.80 23.04 2.60
N PRO A 23 30.47 22.50 1.56
CA PRO A 23 30.61 21.05 1.34
C PRO A 23 31.89 20.41 1.91
N THR A 24 32.53 20.98 2.94
CA THR A 24 33.88 20.53 3.38
C THR A 24 33.94 19.40 4.42
N SER A 25 32.84 18.74 4.79
CA SER A 25 32.90 17.50 5.60
C SER A 25 32.53 16.27 4.76
N ILE A 26 33.56 15.53 4.36
CA ILE A 26 33.70 14.07 4.39
C ILE A 26 34.82 13.70 3.40
N ARG A 27 36.04 13.62 3.92
CA ARG A 27 37.21 13.04 3.25
C ARG A 27 37.62 11.77 4.01
N HIS A 28 37.63 10.66 3.26
CA HIS A 28 38.60 9.54 3.28
C HIS A 28 38.40 8.32 4.20
N ALA A 29 38.14 7.16 3.57
CA ALA A 29 38.97 5.93 3.53
C ALA A 29 38.24 4.93 2.58
N GLY A 30 38.77 4.38 1.47
CA GLY A 30 39.94 3.49 1.31
C GLY A 30 39.68 2.14 2.00
N THR A 31 39.56 0.94 1.40
CA THR A 31 40.30 0.34 0.26
C THR A 31 39.63 -1.00 -0.19
N LEU A 32 39.56 -1.22 -1.51
CA LEU A 32 39.42 -2.45 -2.36
C LEU A 32 39.01 -3.84 -1.77
N VAL A 33 37.89 -4.40 -2.28
CA VAL A 33 37.68 -5.86 -2.56
C VAL A 33 36.72 -6.09 -3.76
N SER A 34 37.25 -6.66 -4.86
CA SER A 34 36.61 -7.40 -6.00
C SER A 34 35.46 -6.80 -6.86
N PRO A 35 35.39 -7.06 -8.18
CA PRO A 35 34.50 -6.39 -9.14
C PRO A 35 33.12 -7.06 -9.31
N HIS A 36 32.38 -7.34 -8.23
CA HIS A 36 31.01 -7.89 -8.32
C HIS A 36 29.96 -7.17 -7.46
N ARG A 37 30.22 -5.94 -7.00
CA ARG A 37 29.22 -5.16 -6.27
C ARG A 37 29.25 -3.70 -6.69
N ASN A 38 28.40 -3.31 -7.64
CA ASN A 38 28.03 -1.90 -7.81
C ASN A 38 26.51 -1.67 -7.98
N ASN A 39 25.70 -2.72 -8.16
CA ASN A 39 24.24 -2.57 -8.20
C ASN A 39 23.66 -2.12 -6.85
N SER A 40 24.31 -2.48 -5.74
CA SER A 40 23.90 -2.04 -4.40
C SER A 40 24.14 -0.54 -4.16
N ALA A 41 25.16 0.06 -4.77
CA ALA A 41 25.47 1.48 -4.58
C ALA A 41 24.54 2.39 -5.40
N LEU A 42 24.19 1.97 -6.62
CA LEU A 42 23.25 2.71 -7.46
C LEU A 42 21.81 2.63 -6.93
N LEU A 43 21.36 1.42 -6.54
CA LEU A 43 20.05 1.24 -5.91
C LEU A 43 19.95 1.97 -4.58
N LEU A 44 21.02 1.98 -3.77
CA LEU A 44 21.05 2.76 -2.54
C LEU A 44 20.92 4.26 -2.84
N ARG A 45 21.66 4.80 -3.82
CA ARG A 45 21.59 6.23 -4.19
C ARG A 45 20.23 6.65 -4.75
N ILE A 46 19.60 5.79 -5.56
CA ILE A 46 18.24 6.01 -6.07
C ILE A 46 17.23 5.96 -4.93
N ALA A 47 17.37 5.00 -4.01
CA ALA A 47 16.53 4.91 -2.83
C ALA A 47 16.72 6.12 -1.90
N THR A 48 17.96 6.59 -1.66
CA THR A 48 18.22 7.79 -0.86
C THR A 48 17.67 9.05 -1.52
N ALA A 49 17.70 9.14 -2.86
CA ALA A 49 17.16 10.28 -3.62
C ALA A 49 15.62 10.28 -3.72
N ILE A 50 14.98 9.12 -3.56
CA ILE A 50 13.51 8.99 -3.48
C ILE A 50 13.02 9.27 -2.05
N ASP A 51 13.75 8.78 -1.05
CA ASP A 51 13.41 8.90 0.39
C ASP A 51 13.66 10.31 0.94
N GLN A 52 14.71 10.98 0.44
CA GLN A 52 14.94 12.40 0.71
C GLN A 52 14.26 13.19 -0.40
N LYS A 53 13.32 14.09 -0.06
CA LYS A 53 12.67 15.03 -0.99
C LYS A 53 13.65 16.06 -1.58
N THR A 54 14.74 15.61 -2.18
CA THR A 54 15.85 16.40 -2.71
C THR A 54 15.72 16.43 -4.23
N PRO A 55 15.78 17.61 -4.86
CA PRO A 55 15.04 17.89 -6.08
C PRO A 55 15.64 17.16 -7.29
N VAL A 56 14.75 16.56 -8.09
CA VAL A 56 14.77 16.18 -9.52
C VAL A 56 16.02 16.51 -10.36
N VAL A 57 16.70 17.62 -10.09
CA VAL A 57 17.95 18.09 -10.73
C VAL A 57 19.10 17.09 -10.56
N GLU A 58 19.35 16.54 -9.37
CA GLU A 58 20.44 15.56 -9.19
C GLU A 58 20.14 14.22 -9.88
N ALA A 59 18.87 13.81 -9.89
CA ALA A 59 18.42 12.64 -10.66
C ALA A 59 18.60 12.86 -12.17
N LEU A 60 18.35 14.08 -12.66
CA LEU A 60 18.58 14.47 -14.07
C LEU A 60 20.06 14.53 -14.44
N GLU A 61 20.95 14.91 -13.52
CA GLU A 61 22.41 14.89 -13.75
C GLU A 61 22.95 13.46 -13.79
N GLN A 62 22.50 12.61 -12.88
CA GLN A 62 22.82 11.17 -12.90
C GLN A 62 22.27 10.49 -14.17
N TRP A 63 21.07 10.88 -14.61
CA TRP A 63 20.49 10.41 -15.87
C TRP A 63 21.35 10.80 -17.08
N LYS A 64 21.81 12.06 -17.15
CA LYS A 64 22.71 12.53 -18.22
C LYS A 64 24.04 11.79 -18.24
N GLU A 65 24.61 11.49 -17.07
CA GLU A 65 25.84 10.70 -16.98
C GLU A 65 25.61 9.28 -17.50
N GLN A 66 24.49 8.64 -17.17
CA GLN A 66 24.16 7.31 -17.67
C GLN A 66 23.89 7.27 -19.19
N GLU A 67 23.20 8.27 -19.74
CA GLU A 67 22.95 8.39 -21.17
C GLU A 67 24.27 8.62 -21.94
N TRP A 68 25.14 9.49 -21.41
CA TRP A 68 26.47 9.72 -21.93
C TRP A 68 27.35 8.46 -21.86
N MET A 69 27.36 7.73 -20.74
CA MET A 69 28.15 6.50 -20.57
C MET A 69 27.66 5.36 -21.47
N SER A 70 26.35 5.22 -21.66
CA SER A 70 25.77 4.22 -22.58
C SER A 70 26.13 4.49 -24.04
N SER A 71 26.21 5.76 -24.43
CA SER A 71 26.62 6.20 -25.78
C SER A 71 28.08 5.91 -26.10
N HIS A 72 28.94 5.71 -25.09
CA HIS A 72 30.38 5.52 -25.26
C HIS A 72 30.86 4.06 -25.02
N ARG A 73 29.94 3.08 -24.95
CA ARG A 73 30.23 1.62 -24.85
C ARG A 73 31.16 1.21 -23.70
N VAL A 74 31.17 1.94 -22.58
CA VAL A 74 32.09 1.67 -21.45
C VAL A 74 31.61 0.53 -20.54
N TYR A 75 30.36 0.06 -20.68
CA TYR A 75 29.78 -1.04 -19.90
C TYR A 75 28.89 -1.98 -20.74
N THR A 76 28.81 -3.25 -20.32
CA THR A 76 27.79 -4.22 -20.76
C THR A 76 26.48 -3.91 -20.02
N LEU A 77 25.41 -3.59 -20.75
CA LEU A 77 24.08 -3.34 -20.16
C LEU A 77 23.36 -4.66 -19.89
N PHE A 78 22.76 -4.78 -18.71
CA PHE A 78 21.96 -5.94 -18.31
C PHE A 78 20.45 -5.59 -18.27
N PRO A 79 19.55 -6.58 -18.40
CA PRO A 79 18.11 -6.34 -18.28
C PRO A 79 17.70 -5.66 -16.96
N GLU A 80 18.40 -5.94 -15.86
CA GLU A 80 18.18 -5.28 -14.56
C GLU A 80 18.46 -3.77 -14.60
N ASP A 81 19.41 -3.33 -15.44
CA ASP A 81 19.67 -1.90 -15.65
C ASP A 81 18.50 -1.23 -16.38
N MET A 82 17.91 -1.94 -17.35
CA MET A 82 16.75 -1.45 -18.10
C MET A 82 15.50 -1.37 -17.23
N ALA A 83 15.25 -2.39 -16.42
CA ALA A 83 14.19 -2.42 -15.42
C ALA A 83 14.31 -1.22 -14.45
N SER A 84 15.50 -1.00 -13.91
CA SER A 84 15.78 0.13 -13.01
C SER A 84 15.55 1.48 -13.69
N ARG A 85 15.94 1.61 -14.97
CA ARG A 85 15.72 2.82 -15.78
C ARG A 85 14.24 3.09 -16.05
N ILE A 86 13.43 2.06 -16.33
CA ILE A 86 11.98 2.22 -16.51
C ILE A 86 11.36 2.85 -15.26
N LEU A 87 11.67 2.31 -14.08
CA LEU A 87 11.15 2.82 -12.82
C LEU A 87 11.60 4.25 -12.54
N LEU A 88 12.86 4.59 -12.85
CA LEU A 88 13.39 5.96 -12.67
C LEU A 88 12.77 6.96 -13.65
N ILE A 89 12.55 6.56 -14.90
CA ILE A 89 11.92 7.44 -15.90
C ILE A 89 10.49 7.73 -15.50
N ASP A 90 9.75 6.74 -15.00
CA ASP A 90 8.39 6.96 -14.49
C ASP A 90 8.38 7.95 -13.32
N THR A 91 9.28 7.81 -12.34
CA THR A 91 9.30 8.71 -11.17
C THR A 91 9.68 10.14 -11.53
N VAL A 92 10.55 10.35 -12.54
CA VAL A 92 11.06 11.68 -12.91
C VAL A 92 10.26 12.34 -14.03
N LEU A 93 9.85 11.58 -15.04
CA LEU A 93 9.25 12.05 -16.29
C LEU A 93 7.80 11.57 -16.49
N GLY A 94 7.36 10.61 -15.70
CA GLY A 94 6.02 10.03 -15.76
C GLY A 94 5.89 8.81 -16.67
N LEU A 95 4.80 8.09 -16.49
CA LEU A 95 4.51 6.80 -17.13
C LEU A 95 4.68 6.81 -18.65
N LYS A 96 4.23 7.86 -19.34
CA LYS A 96 4.28 7.94 -20.82
C LYS A 96 5.71 7.88 -21.35
N GLU A 97 6.66 8.53 -20.69
CA GLU A 97 8.07 8.47 -21.11
C GLU A 97 8.70 7.13 -20.74
N ALA A 98 8.24 6.48 -19.67
CA ALA A 98 8.68 5.13 -19.31
C ALA A 98 8.21 4.09 -20.34
N GLU A 99 6.97 4.19 -20.82
CA GLU A 99 6.43 3.38 -21.92
C GLU A 99 7.24 3.59 -23.20
N ARG A 100 7.50 4.84 -23.57
CA ARG A 100 8.32 5.18 -24.74
C ARG A 100 9.73 4.62 -24.62
N PHE A 101 10.34 4.68 -23.45
CA PHE A 101 11.65 4.08 -23.23
C PHE A 101 11.59 2.56 -23.38
N PHE A 102 10.58 1.90 -22.80
CA PHE A 102 10.37 0.46 -22.96
C PHE A 102 10.30 0.03 -24.42
N GLU A 103 9.62 0.80 -25.28
CA GLU A 103 9.56 0.55 -26.73
C GLU A 103 10.94 0.59 -27.41
N THR A 104 11.89 1.37 -26.89
CA THR A 104 13.25 1.46 -27.45
C THR A 104 14.18 0.33 -27.01
N ILE A 105 13.82 -0.44 -25.99
CA ILE A 105 14.63 -1.58 -25.51
C ILE A 105 14.60 -2.69 -26.57
N PRO A 106 15.74 -3.26 -26.98
CA PRO A 106 15.76 -4.42 -27.87
C PRO A 106 15.02 -5.62 -27.27
N GLU A 107 14.26 -6.37 -28.08
CA GLU A 107 13.50 -7.54 -27.61
C GLU A 107 14.37 -8.57 -26.87
N THR A 108 15.62 -8.75 -27.29
CA THR A 108 16.58 -9.65 -26.62
C THR A 108 16.95 -9.24 -25.20
N MET A 109 16.63 -8.01 -24.79
CA MET A 109 16.92 -7.44 -23.49
C MET A 109 15.66 -7.25 -22.63
N LYS A 110 14.46 -7.44 -23.21
CA LYS A 110 13.18 -7.42 -22.48
C LYS A 110 12.92 -8.76 -21.82
N ASP A 111 13.63 -9.03 -20.74
CA ASP A 111 13.46 -10.25 -19.95
C ASP A 111 12.28 -10.13 -18.97
N TYR A 112 12.12 -11.19 -18.15
CA TYR A 112 11.16 -11.21 -17.04
C TYR A 112 11.21 -9.95 -16.18
N THR A 113 12.41 -9.46 -15.85
CA THR A 113 12.61 -8.33 -14.94
C THR A 113 12.09 -7.04 -15.56
N VAL A 114 12.43 -6.79 -16.83
CA VAL A 114 11.98 -5.61 -17.59
C VAL A 114 10.47 -5.58 -17.73
N TYR A 115 9.84 -6.71 -18.08
CA TYR A 115 8.38 -6.82 -18.16
C TYR A 115 7.71 -6.63 -16.80
N THR A 116 8.24 -7.23 -15.74
CA THR A 116 7.71 -7.09 -14.37
C THR A 116 7.80 -5.64 -13.90
N SER A 117 8.87 -4.91 -14.25
CA SER A 117 8.98 -3.48 -13.92
C SER A 117 7.91 -2.63 -14.60
N LEU A 118 7.64 -2.85 -15.90
CA LEU A 118 6.57 -2.14 -16.58
C LEU A 118 5.19 -2.53 -16.01
N LEU A 119 4.97 -3.80 -15.71
CA LEU A 119 3.73 -4.27 -15.06
C LEU A 119 3.52 -3.58 -13.71
N THR A 120 4.59 -3.46 -12.91
CA THR A 120 4.56 -2.75 -11.63
C THR A 120 4.10 -1.30 -11.79
N LEU A 121 4.45 -0.63 -12.90
CA LEU A 121 3.97 0.72 -13.17
C LEU A 121 2.47 0.75 -13.48
N TYR A 122 1.98 -0.19 -14.30
CA TYR A 122 0.56 -0.28 -14.66
C TYR A 122 -0.36 -0.70 -13.51
N THR A 123 0.15 -1.40 -12.49
CA THR A 123 -0.67 -1.84 -11.36
C THR A 123 -0.76 -0.81 -10.24
N ARG A 124 -0.19 0.40 -10.42
CA ARG A 124 -0.28 1.50 -9.44
C ARG A 124 -1.60 2.27 -9.49
N ASN A 125 -2.26 2.30 -10.64
CA ASN A 125 -3.50 3.06 -10.86
C ASN A 125 -4.49 2.22 -11.66
N ASP A 126 -5.77 2.38 -11.35
CA ASP A 126 -6.85 1.65 -12.03
C ASP A 126 -7.03 2.09 -13.51
N ASP A 127 -6.62 3.31 -13.86
CA ASP A 127 -6.69 3.84 -15.24
C ASP A 127 -5.82 3.06 -16.24
N THR A 128 -4.86 2.28 -15.75
CA THR A 128 -3.95 1.47 -16.57
C THR A 128 -4.31 -0.01 -16.58
N LEU A 129 -5.52 -0.36 -16.16
CA LEU A 129 -6.00 -1.74 -16.09
C LEU A 129 -5.89 -2.50 -17.42
N ASP A 130 -6.39 -1.92 -18.50
CA ASP A 130 -6.34 -2.56 -19.83
C ASP A 130 -4.89 -2.80 -20.28
N LYS A 131 -3.98 -1.88 -19.92
CA LYS A 131 -2.54 -2.01 -20.22
C LYS A 131 -1.88 -3.09 -19.36
N ALA A 132 -2.25 -3.19 -18.09
CA ALA A 132 -1.77 -4.25 -17.20
C ALA A 132 -2.22 -5.63 -17.70
N GLU A 133 -3.50 -5.79 -18.05
CA GLU A 133 -4.05 -7.03 -18.58
C GLU A 133 -3.37 -7.43 -19.91
N ALA A 134 -3.19 -6.49 -20.84
CA ALA A 134 -2.50 -6.75 -22.10
C ALA A 134 -1.02 -7.12 -21.90
N LEU A 135 -0.32 -6.47 -20.97
CA LEU A 135 1.07 -6.80 -20.66
C LEU A 135 1.19 -8.15 -19.96
N PHE A 136 0.26 -8.49 -19.07
CA PHE A 136 0.21 -9.79 -18.41
C PHE A 136 -0.04 -10.92 -19.42
N GLU A 137 -0.93 -10.72 -20.39
CA GLU A 137 -1.11 -11.64 -21.52
C GLU A 137 0.20 -11.81 -22.29
N LYS A 138 0.91 -10.70 -22.56
CA LYS A 138 2.19 -10.78 -23.25
C LYS A 138 3.23 -11.58 -22.45
N MET A 139 3.27 -11.41 -21.13
CA MET A 139 4.13 -12.21 -20.25
C MET A 139 3.74 -13.69 -20.26
N ARG A 140 2.45 -14.02 -20.41
CA ARG A 140 1.97 -15.40 -20.60
C ARG A 140 2.54 -16.02 -21.88
N GLU A 141 2.39 -15.34 -23.02
CA GLU A 141 2.92 -15.80 -24.31
C GLU A 141 4.43 -16.06 -24.28
N LEU A 142 5.17 -15.25 -23.51
CA LEU A 142 6.63 -15.34 -23.36
C LEU A 142 7.08 -16.39 -22.33
N GLY A 143 6.14 -17.03 -21.62
CA GLY A 143 6.46 -18.00 -20.57
C GLY A 143 7.07 -17.38 -19.31
N PHE A 144 6.77 -16.11 -19.02
CA PHE A 144 7.31 -15.38 -17.87
C PHE A 144 6.49 -15.54 -16.57
N LEU A 145 5.39 -16.28 -16.61
CA LEU A 145 4.48 -16.50 -15.48
C LEU A 145 4.87 -17.71 -14.61
N LEU A 146 6.15 -17.81 -14.28
CA LEU A 146 6.72 -18.92 -13.49
C LEU A 146 7.10 -18.51 -12.06
N LYS A 147 6.70 -17.31 -11.63
CA LYS A 147 6.99 -16.74 -10.31
C LYS A 147 5.73 -16.05 -9.74
N PRO A 148 5.60 -15.90 -8.41
CA PRO A 148 4.43 -15.25 -7.82
C PRO A 148 4.27 -13.76 -8.19
N THR A 149 5.37 -13.04 -8.46
CA THR A 149 5.36 -11.58 -8.58
C THR A 149 4.37 -11.02 -9.60
N PRO A 150 4.30 -11.50 -10.87
CA PRO A 150 3.34 -10.96 -11.83
C PRO A 150 1.89 -11.18 -11.40
N PHE A 151 1.59 -12.34 -10.79
CA PHE A 151 0.26 -12.63 -10.24
C PHE A 151 -0.08 -11.69 -9.09
N ASN A 152 0.85 -11.47 -8.16
CA ASN A 152 0.65 -10.56 -7.03
C ASN A 152 0.36 -9.13 -7.48
N LEU A 153 1.04 -8.65 -8.54
CA LEU A 153 0.79 -7.34 -9.13
C LEU A 153 -0.64 -7.23 -9.72
N MET A 154 -1.09 -8.27 -10.43
CA MET A 154 -2.47 -8.28 -10.95
C MET A 154 -3.51 -8.41 -9.84
N LEU A 155 -3.25 -9.24 -8.83
CA LEU A 155 -4.14 -9.37 -7.66
C LEU A 155 -4.26 -8.05 -6.89
N SER A 156 -3.16 -7.30 -6.72
CA SER A 156 -3.21 -5.99 -6.06
C SER A 156 -4.07 -4.99 -6.84
N LEU A 157 -4.02 -5.04 -8.18
CA LEU A 157 -4.82 -4.18 -9.04
C LEU A 157 -6.32 -4.57 -9.03
N TYR A 158 -6.64 -5.87 -8.93
CA TYR A 158 -8.02 -6.34 -8.88
C TYR A 158 -8.70 -6.18 -7.52
N SER A 159 -7.92 -6.09 -6.44
CA SER A 159 -8.42 -5.95 -5.08
C SER A 159 -9.37 -4.75 -4.87
N PRO A 160 -8.97 -3.49 -5.17
CA PRO A 160 -9.86 -2.34 -5.02
C PRO A 160 -11.08 -2.42 -5.95
N LEU A 161 -10.93 -3.06 -7.12
CA LEU A 161 -11.98 -3.21 -8.13
C LEU A 161 -12.98 -4.33 -7.84
N LYS A 162 -12.76 -5.14 -6.78
CA LYS A 162 -13.61 -6.28 -6.38
C LYS A 162 -13.86 -7.29 -7.50
N ARG A 163 -12.91 -7.46 -8.43
CA ARG A 163 -12.99 -8.38 -9.57
C ARG A 163 -12.66 -9.82 -9.15
N HIS A 164 -13.57 -10.43 -8.39
CA HIS A 164 -13.40 -11.77 -7.82
C HIS A 164 -13.23 -12.90 -8.87
N ASP A 165 -13.89 -12.82 -10.03
CA ASP A 165 -13.74 -13.82 -11.09
C ASP A 165 -12.31 -13.87 -11.62
N ASN A 166 -11.68 -12.70 -11.80
CA ASN A 166 -10.28 -12.60 -12.23
C ASN A 166 -9.33 -13.20 -11.20
N VAL A 167 -9.60 -13.03 -9.90
CA VAL A 167 -8.80 -13.64 -8.82
C VAL A 167 -8.82 -15.17 -8.91
N ASN A 168 -9.99 -15.78 -9.12
CA ASN A 168 -10.09 -17.24 -9.28
C ASN A 168 -9.30 -17.73 -10.51
N SER A 169 -9.39 -17.01 -11.63
CA SER A 169 -8.63 -17.33 -12.84
C SER A 169 -7.13 -17.26 -12.61
N LEU A 170 -6.64 -16.21 -11.94
CA LEU A 170 -5.21 -16.05 -11.64
C LEU A 170 -4.70 -17.15 -10.71
N LEU A 171 -5.45 -17.49 -9.66
CA LEU A 171 -5.04 -18.55 -8.74
C LEU A 171 -5.02 -19.94 -9.41
N SER A 172 -5.95 -20.21 -10.32
CA SER A 172 -5.93 -21.44 -11.12
C SER A 172 -4.72 -21.46 -12.07
N GLU A 173 -4.44 -20.34 -12.73
CA GLU A 173 -3.29 -20.23 -13.62
C GLU A 173 -1.94 -20.37 -12.87
N MET A 174 -1.86 -19.88 -11.63
CA MET A 174 -0.70 -20.14 -10.76
C MET A 174 -0.51 -21.64 -10.51
N GLU A 175 -1.60 -22.37 -10.20
CA GLU A 175 -1.56 -23.80 -9.98
C GLU A 175 -1.13 -24.56 -11.25
N ASP A 176 -1.70 -24.22 -12.41
CA ASP A 176 -1.34 -24.79 -13.71
C ASP A 176 0.14 -24.55 -14.06
N ASN A 177 0.68 -23.38 -13.69
CA ASN A 177 2.08 -23.02 -13.88
C ASN A 177 3.00 -23.58 -12.77
N ASN A 178 2.49 -24.39 -11.84
CA ASN A 178 3.21 -24.92 -10.68
C ASN A 178 3.81 -23.83 -9.76
N VAL A 179 3.19 -22.65 -9.73
CA VAL A 179 3.54 -21.53 -8.86
C VAL A 179 2.68 -21.58 -7.60
N LYS A 180 3.31 -21.67 -6.43
CA LYS A 180 2.58 -21.65 -5.16
C LYS A 180 2.26 -20.21 -4.73
N PRO A 181 1.05 -19.94 -4.20
CA PRO A 181 0.73 -18.70 -3.52
C PRO A 181 1.73 -18.40 -2.39
N ASP A 182 2.21 -17.16 -2.33
CA ASP A 182 2.98 -16.65 -1.20
C ASP A 182 2.09 -15.83 -0.25
N ASP A 183 2.70 -15.27 0.80
CA ASP A 183 1.98 -14.45 1.78
C ASP A 183 1.26 -13.27 1.10
N LEU A 184 1.88 -12.62 0.11
CA LEU A 184 1.27 -11.50 -0.61
C LEU A 184 0.11 -11.96 -1.50
N THR A 185 0.25 -13.10 -2.19
CA THR A 185 -0.83 -13.70 -3.00
C THR A 185 -2.06 -13.94 -2.13
N ALA A 186 -1.86 -14.54 -0.95
CA ALA A 186 -2.95 -14.87 -0.04
C ALA A 186 -3.66 -13.65 0.51
N ASN A 187 -2.92 -12.64 0.96
CA ASN A 187 -3.50 -11.42 1.50
C ASN A 187 -4.37 -10.72 0.45
N HIS A 188 -3.88 -10.54 -0.79
CA HIS A 188 -4.69 -9.94 -1.85
C HIS A 188 -5.93 -10.77 -2.21
N ALA A 189 -5.80 -12.09 -2.38
CA ALA A 189 -6.92 -12.95 -2.71
C ALA A 189 -8.02 -12.92 -1.63
N LEU A 190 -7.62 -12.98 -0.35
CA LEU A 190 -8.54 -12.92 0.78
C LEU A 190 -9.22 -11.57 0.92
N LEU A 191 -8.53 -10.46 0.65
CA LEU A 191 -9.13 -9.12 0.61
C LEU A 191 -10.25 -9.05 -0.42
N VAL A 192 -10.03 -9.58 -1.64
CA VAL A 192 -11.05 -9.57 -2.69
C VAL A 192 -12.26 -10.41 -2.28
N TYR A 193 -12.04 -11.62 -1.77
CA TYR A 193 -13.13 -12.48 -1.33
C TYR A 193 -13.90 -11.89 -0.15
N ALA A 194 -13.22 -11.26 0.81
CA ALA A 194 -13.83 -10.59 1.94
C ALA A 194 -14.69 -9.39 1.49
N ALA A 195 -14.20 -8.61 0.52
CA ALA A 195 -14.90 -7.44 -0.02
C ALA A 195 -16.27 -7.78 -0.67
N VAL A 196 -16.40 -8.99 -1.24
CA VAL A 196 -17.65 -9.52 -1.78
C VAL A 196 -18.34 -10.54 -0.85
N SER A 197 -17.83 -10.71 0.37
CA SER A 197 -18.33 -11.66 1.38
C SER A 197 -18.46 -13.11 0.86
N ASN A 198 -17.53 -13.54 0.01
CA ASN A 198 -17.49 -14.92 -0.50
C ASN A 198 -16.80 -15.83 0.53
N ILE A 199 -17.54 -16.17 1.59
CA ILE A 199 -17.06 -16.97 2.73
C ILE A 199 -16.55 -18.34 2.28
N LYS A 200 -17.23 -18.97 1.32
CA LYS A 200 -16.84 -20.29 0.80
C LYS A 200 -15.46 -20.25 0.15
N ALA A 201 -15.17 -19.23 -0.65
CA ALA A 201 -13.85 -19.06 -1.27
C ALA A 201 -12.77 -18.75 -0.24
N MET A 202 -13.07 -17.88 0.75
CA MET A 202 -12.14 -17.57 1.85
C MET A 202 -11.75 -18.84 2.61
N GLU A 203 -12.72 -19.64 3.05
CA GLU A 203 -12.47 -20.85 3.84
C GLU A 203 -11.74 -21.92 3.04
N LYS A 204 -12.13 -22.12 1.77
CA LYS A 204 -11.42 -23.03 0.87
C LYS A 204 -9.96 -22.61 0.74
N PHE A 205 -9.71 -21.33 0.48
CA PHE A 205 -8.36 -20.81 0.30
C PHE A 205 -7.51 -20.96 1.57
N LEU A 206 -8.05 -20.61 2.75
CA LEU A 206 -7.35 -20.78 4.05
C LEU A 206 -7.04 -22.25 4.34
N SER A 207 -7.97 -23.17 4.05
CA SER A 207 -7.78 -24.59 4.31
C SER A 207 -6.63 -25.19 3.50
N SER A 208 -6.44 -24.71 2.27
CA SER A 208 -5.34 -25.11 1.39
C SER A 208 -4.00 -24.43 1.71
N ASN A 209 -4.02 -23.33 2.48
CA ASN A 209 -2.87 -22.45 2.67
C ASN A 209 -2.56 -22.15 4.16
N GLN A 210 -2.58 -23.17 5.01
CA GLN A 210 -2.51 -23.03 6.47
C GLN A 210 -1.23 -22.39 7.03
N ARG A 211 -0.14 -22.36 6.25
CA ARG A 211 1.16 -21.81 6.67
C ARG A 211 1.36 -20.34 6.34
N ILE A 212 0.41 -19.73 5.62
CA ILE A 212 0.56 -18.36 5.14
C ILE A 212 0.37 -17.35 6.27
N LYS A 213 1.27 -16.36 6.32
CA LYS A 213 1.20 -15.23 7.23
C LYS A 213 0.20 -14.20 6.71
N LEU A 214 -0.88 -14.02 7.47
CA LEU A 214 -1.86 -12.98 7.21
C LEU A 214 -1.41 -11.65 7.82
N GLU A 215 -1.75 -10.56 7.13
CA GLU A 215 -1.62 -9.20 7.64
C GLU A 215 -2.85 -8.85 8.48
N TRP A 216 -2.67 -7.93 9.44
CA TRP A 216 -3.75 -7.51 10.34
C TRP A 216 -4.95 -6.92 9.57
N GLY A 217 -4.70 -6.17 8.50
CA GLY A 217 -5.75 -5.58 7.65
C GLY A 217 -6.62 -6.64 6.97
N THR A 218 -5.98 -7.68 6.43
CA THR A 218 -6.69 -8.84 5.86
C THR A 218 -7.58 -9.52 6.89
N CYS A 219 -7.07 -9.74 8.11
CA CYS A 219 -7.86 -10.34 9.19
C CYS A 219 -9.09 -9.47 9.56
N ILE A 220 -8.95 -8.14 9.59
CA ILE A 220 -10.08 -7.22 9.83
C ILE A 220 -11.14 -7.35 8.74
N ASP A 221 -10.76 -7.33 7.46
CA ASP A 221 -11.73 -7.41 6.38
C ASP A 221 -12.41 -8.79 6.32
N MET A 222 -11.66 -9.85 6.62
CA MET A 222 -12.23 -11.18 6.81
C MET A 222 -13.21 -11.22 7.99
N ALA A 223 -12.92 -10.57 9.12
CA ALA A 223 -13.83 -10.49 10.26
C ALA A 223 -15.14 -9.81 9.87
N LYS A 224 -15.06 -8.66 9.18
CA LYS A 224 -16.24 -7.95 8.64
C LYS A 224 -17.05 -8.84 7.69
N ALA A 225 -16.40 -9.61 6.83
CA ALA A 225 -17.08 -10.54 5.92
C ALA A 225 -17.80 -11.66 6.70
N TYR A 226 -17.13 -12.29 7.67
CA TYR A 226 -17.75 -13.32 8.53
C TYR A 226 -18.95 -12.76 9.29
N LEU A 227 -18.82 -11.56 9.85
CA LEU A 227 -19.91 -10.89 10.56
C LEU A 227 -21.13 -10.66 9.67
N LYS A 228 -20.93 -10.15 8.44
CA LYS A 228 -22.02 -9.97 7.46
C LYS A 228 -22.73 -11.27 7.09
N SER A 229 -22.02 -12.40 7.13
CA SER A 229 -22.60 -13.73 6.88
C SER A 229 -23.28 -14.36 8.10
N GLY A 230 -23.22 -13.73 9.27
CA GLY A 230 -23.72 -14.26 10.53
C GLY A 230 -22.78 -15.24 11.26
N ALA A 231 -21.55 -15.42 10.76
CA ALA A 231 -20.55 -16.30 11.36
C ALA A 231 -19.75 -15.60 12.47
N THR A 232 -20.44 -15.18 13.54
CA THR A 232 -19.87 -14.33 14.60
C THR A 232 -18.64 -14.91 15.28
N GLU A 233 -18.65 -16.21 15.61
CA GLU A 233 -17.49 -16.87 16.24
C GLU A 233 -16.22 -16.78 15.39
N LYS A 234 -16.36 -16.94 14.06
CA LYS A 234 -15.24 -16.82 13.11
C LYS A 234 -14.77 -15.37 12.98
N SER A 235 -15.70 -14.42 13.02
CA SER A 235 -15.35 -12.99 13.08
C SER A 235 -14.49 -12.70 14.31
N LEU A 236 -14.94 -13.09 15.50
CA LEU A 236 -14.20 -12.90 16.76
C LEU A 236 -12.81 -13.58 16.72
N ALA A 237 -12.72 -14.79 16.18
CA ALA A 237 -11.44 -15.47 16.01
C ALA A 237 -10.47 -14.67 15.11
N MET A 238 -10.96 -14.00 14.07
CA MET A 238 -10.14 -13.12 13.22
C MET A 238 -9.76 -11.82 13.92
N LEU A 239 -10.63 -11.24 14.76
CA LEU A 239 -10.29 -10.05 15.57
C LEU A 239 -9.19 -10.37 16.57
N LEU A 240 -9.32 -11.47 17.31
CA LEU A 240 -8.28 -11.93 18.24
C LEU A 240 -6.95 -12.20 17.51
N ARG A 241 -7.01 -12.80 16.32
CA ARG A 241 -5.82 -12.99 15.48
C ARG A 241 -5.20 -11.65 15.05
N THR A 242 -6.03 -10.66 14.74
CA THR A 242 -5.58 -9.31 14.36
C THR A 242 -4.77 -8.69 15.50
N GLU A 243 -5.27 -8.74 16.74
CA GLU A 243 -4.57 -8.21 17.93
C GLU A 243 -3.14 -8.75 18.08
N LEU A 244 -2.92 -10.03 17.76
CA LEU A 244 -1.60 -10.67 17.81
C LEU A 244 -0.64 -10.24 16.69
N LEU A 245 -1.18 -9.69 15.59
CA LEU A 245 -0.43 -9.32 14.39
C LEU A 245 -0.06 -7.83 14.32
N VAL A 246 -0.68 -6.99 15.17
CA VAL A 246 -0.50 -5.54 15.14
C VAL A 246 0.94 -5.16 15.51
N ASP A 247 1.66 -4.55 14.56
CA ASP A 247 2.97 -3.97 14.80
C ASP A 247 2.87 -2.57 15.46
N CYS A 248 4.00 -2.05 15.97
CA CYS A 248 4.02 -0.76 16.65
C CYS A 248 3.59 0.43 15.77
N ALA A 249 3.89 0.42 14.48
CA ALA A 249 3.57 1.51 13.56
C ALA A 249 2.09 1.49 13.17
N SER A 250 1.50 0.30 13.03
CA SER A 250 0.09 0.11 12.67
C SER A 250 -0.86 0.12 13.87
N ARG A 251 -0.37 0.33 15.10
CA ARG A 251 -1.15 0.14 16.33
C ARG A 251 -2.42 0.99 16.40
N LYS A 252 -2.31 2.28 16.09
CA LYS A 252 -3.46 3.20 16.12
C LYS A 252 -4.54 2.80 15.10
N PRO A 253 -4.24 2.71 13.79
CA PRO A 253 -5.26 2.34 12.80
C PRO A 253 -5.80 0.93 13.02
N ALA A 254 -4.99 -0.02 13.50
CA ALA A 254 -5.47 -1.36 13.81
C ALA A 254 -6.45 -1.38 14.98
N TYR A 255 -6.19 -0.65 16.06
CA TYR A 255 -7.11 -0.55 17.20
C TYR A 255 -8.39 0.21 16.84
N GLU A 256 -8.29 1.27 16.04
CA GLU A 256 -9.46 1.98 15.49
C GLU A 256 -10.35 1.02 14.68
N ALA A 257 -9.76 0.20 13.82
CA ALA A 257 -10.47 -0.83 13.07
C ALA A 257 -11.05 -1.94 13.97
N LEU A 258 -10.30 -2.39 14.98
CA LEU A 258 -10.76 -3.40 15.95
C LEU A 258 -11.97 -2.90 16.75
N MET A 259 -11.93 -1.67 17.27
CA MET A 259 -13.07 -1.08 17.99
C MET A 259 -14.32 -1.03 17.11
N SER A 260 -14.18 -0.64 15.85
CA SER A 260 -15.30 -0.63 14.90
C SER A 260 -15.93 -2.02 14.76
N VAL A 261 -15.13 -3.07 14.51
CA VAL A 261 -15.69 -4.41 14.26
C VAL A 261 -16.18 -5.07 15.55
N TYR A 262 -15.50 -4.88 16.69
CA TYR A 262 -16.02 -5.32 17.99
C TYR A 262 -17.34 -4.64 18.33
N GLY A 263 -17.48 -3.35 17.98
CA GLY A 263 -18.74 -2.60 18.05
C GLY A 263 -19.84 -3.26 17.22
N ASP A 264 -19.56 -3.53 15.95
CA ASP A 264 -20.51 -4.18 15.03
C ASP A 264 -20.93 -5.59 15.50
N VAL A 265 -20.04 -6.33 16.19
CA VAL A 265 -20.35 -7.64 16.78
C VAL A 265 -21.23 -7.50 18.03
N GLY A 266 -21.09 -6.42 18.79
CA GLY A 266 -21.78 -6.20 20.07
C GLY A 266 -20.91 -6.44 21.31
N GLU A 267 -19.60 -6.67 21.17
CA GLU A 267 -18.71 -6.98 22.30
C GLU A 267 -18.27 -5.71 23.02
N ARG A 268 -19.13 -5.21 23.91
CA ARG A 268 -18.90 -3.95 24.65
C ARG A 268 -17.58 -3.96 25.43
N GLU A 269 -17.29 -5.03 26.16
CA GLU A 269 -16.10 -5.10 27.01
C GLU A 269 -14.80 -5.07 26.20
N ASP A 270 -14.79 -5.71 25.03
CA ASP A 270 -13.64 -5.67 24.13
C ASP A 270 -13.44 -4.28 23.53
N VAL A 271 -14.52 -3.55 23.18
CA VAL A 271 -14.41 -2.15 22.72
C VAL A 271 -13.71 -1.28 23.77
N TYR A 272 -14.09 -1.37 25.05
CA TYR A 272 -13.43 -0.63 26.13
C TYR A 272 -11.98 -1.07 26.33
N ARG A 273 -11.71 -2.38 26.30
CA ARG A 273 -10.35 -2.92 26.44
C ARG A 273 -9.43 -2.39 25.35
N ILE A 274 -9.86 -2.43 24.08
CA ILE A 274 -9.09 -1.93 22.95
C ILE A 274 -8.94 -0.40 23.03
N TRP A 275 -9.98 0.32 23.46
CA TRP A 275 -9.90 1.77 23.67
C TRP A 275 -8.81 2.15 24.68
N GLU A 276 -8.73 1.47 25.82
CA GLU A 276 -7.68 1.73 26.81
C GLU A 276 -6.28 1.44 26.26
N LEU A 277 -6.12 0.38 25.47
CA LEU A 277 -4.86 0.09 24.77
C LEU A 277 -4.49 1.17 23.75
N HIS A 278 -5.49 1.69 23.02
CA HIS A 278 -5.32 2.79 22.07
C HIS A 278 -4.92 4.09 22.77
N LYS A 279 -5.62 4.45 23.85
CA LYS A 279 -5.34 5.62 24.68
C LYS A 279 -3.91 5.62 25.23
N ASN A 280 -3.43 4.46 25.70
CA ASN A 280 -2.06 4.27 26.16
C ASN A 280 -1.01 4.46 25.04
N ALA A 281 -1.38 4.28 23.77
CA ALA A 281 -0.52 4.57 22.61
C ALA A 281 -0.59 6.05 22.16
N GLY A 282 -1.35 6.89 22.86
CA GLY A 282 -1.55 8.31 22.61
C GLY A 282 -2.87 8.58 21.88
N SER A 283 -3.77 9.29 22.57
CA SER A 283 -5.11 9.64 22.07
C SER A 283 -5.08 10.43 20.77
N SER A 284 -6.05 10.18 19.90
CA SER A 284 -6.29 10.86 18.63
C SER A 284 -7.79 11.15 18.49
N ASN A 285 -8.15 12.19 17.74
CA ASN A 285 -9.56 12.45 17.42
C ASN A 285 -10.19 11.27 16.67
N GLU A 286 -9.41 10.58 15.82
CA GLU A 286 -9.87 9.39 15.11
C GLU A 286 -10.24 8.25 16.07
N GLY A 287 -9.40 8.00 17.08
CA GLY A 287 -9.69 7.01 18.12
C GLY A 287 -10.96 7.34 18.90
N TYR A 288 -11.15 8.60 19.29
CA TYR A 288 -12.38 9.04 19.97
C TYR A 288 -13.62 8.86 19.10
N ARG A 289 -13.52 9.19 17.81
CA ARG A 289 -14.62 8.97 16.85
C ARG A 289 -14.93 7.48 16.72
N ALA A 290 -13.91 6.63 16.60
CA ALA A 290 -14.06 5.19 16.45
C ALA A 290 -14.74 4.55 17.66
N VAL A 291 -14.29 4.85 18.89
CA VAL A 291 -14.90 4.30 20.11
C VAL A 291 -16.32 4.81 20.33
N ILE A 292 -16.60 6.10 20.11
CA ILE A 292 -17.96 6.66 20.25
C ILE A 292 -18.90 6.02 19.22
N SER A 293 -18.45 5.85 17.98
CA SER A 293 -19.21 5.16 16.94
C SER A 293 -19.50 3.71 17.32
N ALA A 294 -18.50 2.98 17.81
CA ALA A 294 -18.64 1.59 18.24
C ALA A 294 -19.63 1.46 19.42
N LEU A 295 -19.49 2.27 20.47
CA LEU A 295 -20.41 2.27 21.61
C LEU A 295 -21.84 2.64 21.20
N SER A 296 -21.99 3.61 20.29
CA SER A 296 -23.30 3.97 19.73
C SER A 296 -23.93 2.82 18.95
N SER A 297 -23.14 2.05 18.18
CA SER A 297 -23.64 0.88 17.44
C SER A 297 -24.10 -0.26 18.35
N ILE A 298 -23.45 -0.41 19.51
CA ILE A 298 -23.85 -1.37 20.56
C ILE A 298 -25.11 -0.90 21.31
N GLY A 299 -25.36 0.41 21.34
CA GLY A 299 -26.42 1.04 22.13
C GLY A 299 -25.99 1.55 23.51
N ASP A 300 -24.68 1.52 23.81
CA ASP A 300 -24.11 2.06 25.05
C ASP A 300 -23.89 3.58 24.93
N MET A 301 -24.99 4.33 24.90
CA MET A 301 -24.93 5.79 24.79
C MET A 301 -24.38 6.46 26.05
N GLU A 302 -24.57 5.86 27.22
CA GLU A 302 -24.02 6.39 28.48
C GLU A 302 -22.49 6.31 28.48
N GLY A 303 -21.95 5.18 28.03
CA GLY A 303 -20.53 5.03 27.73
C GLY A 303 -20.00 6.04 26.73
N ALA A 304 -20.69 6.19 25.60
CA ALA A 304 -20.32 7.12 24.55
C ALA A 304 -20.26 8.59 25.05
N GLU A 305 -21.19 8.99 25.92
CA GLU A 305 -21.16 10.32 26.57
C GLU A 305 -19.97 10.51 27.51
N VAL A 306 -19.62 9.50 28.29
CA VAL A 306 -18.45 9.56 29.18
C VAL A 306 -17.18 9.78 28.37
N ILE A 307 -17.00 9.03 27.29
CA ILE A 307 -15.86 9.18 26.39
C ILE A 307 -15.87 10.53 25.66
N TYR A 308 -17.05 11.03 25.26
CA TYR A 308 -17.18 12.36 24.67
C TYR A 308 -16.73 13.47 25.64
N ARG A 309 -17.13 13.40 26.91
CA ARG A 309 -16.70 14.36 27.94
C ARG A 309 -15.19 14.29 28.20
N GLU A 310 -14.62 13.09 28.16
CA GLU A 310 -13.15 12.91 28.23
C GLU A 310 -12.45 13.64 27.08
N TRP A 311 -12.99 13.53 25.86
CA TRP A 311 -12.47 14.23 24.68
C TRP A 311 -12.59 15.76 24.81
N GLU A 312 -13.74 16.28 25.24
CA GLU A 312 -14.00 17.71 25.39
C GLU A 312 -13.02 18.37 26.38
N LEU A 313 -12.64 17.64 27.42
CA LEU A 313 -11.64 18.08 28.40
C LEU A 313 -10.20 17.81 27.97
N GLY A 314 -9.99 16.94 26.97
CA GLY A 314 -8.73 16.31 26.61
C GLY A 314 -7.72 17.17 25.83
N GLY A 315 -8.00 18.46 25.59
CA GLY A 315 -7.07 19.40 24.97
C GLY A 315 -6.66 19.10 23.53
N LEU A 316 -7.31 18.12 22.87
CA LEU A 316 -7.11 17.83 21.46
C LEU A 316 -7.72 18.94 20.58
N PRO A 317 -7.22 19.13 19.33
CA PRO A 317 -7.84 20.06 18.41
C PRO A 317 -9.32 19.73 18.20
N PHE A 318 -10.17 20.75 18.23
CA PHE A 318 -11.61 20.55 18.04
C PHE A 318 -11.90 19.92 16.68
N ASP A 319 -12.72 18.87 16.67
CA ASP A 319 -13.15 18.14 15.49
C ASP A 319 -14.67 17.93 15.58
N ALA A 320 -15.40 18.62 14.71
CA ALA A 320 -16.86 18.61 14.69
C ALA A 320 -17.46 17.23 14.35
N SER A 321 -16.67 16.31 13.77
CA SER A 321 -17.15 14.96 13.47
C SER A 321 -17.44 14.14 14.73
N ILE A 322 -16.78 14.41 15.85
CA ILE A 322 -16.94 13.70 17.12
C ILE A 322 -18.32 13.96 17.74
N PRO A 323 -18.74 15.22 18.01
CA PRO A 323 -20.09 15.50 18.48
C PRO A 323 -21.15 15.06 17.47
N ASN A 324 -20.90 15.20 16.16
CA ASN A 324 -21.83 14.72 15.12
C ASN A 324 -22.03 13.20 15.16
N THR A 325 -20.98 12.43 15.50
CA THR A 325 -21.07 10.97 15.64
C THR A 325 -21.96 10.59 16.83
N LEU A 326 -21.77 11.26 17.97
CA LEU A 326 -22.62 11.05 19.16
C LEU A 326 -24.09 11.41 18.88
N ILE A 327 -24.33 12.55 18.22
CA ILE A 327 -25.68 12.98 17.82
C ILE A 327 -26.32 11.97 16.86
N SER A 328 -25.54 11.44 15.91
CA SER A 328 -26.02 10.42 14.97
C SER A 328 -26.39 9.13 15.69
N GLY A 329 -25.62 8.71 16.70
CA GLY A 329 -25.96 7.59 17.57
C GLY A 329 -27.29 7.79 18.30
N TYR A 330 -27.51 8.99 18.85
CA TYR A 330 -28.78 9.33 19.51
C TYR A 330 -29.99 9.27 18.58
N HIS A 331 -29.86 9.77 17.35
CA HIS A 331 -30.92 9.67 16.36
C HIS A 331 -31.21 8.22 15.96
N ALA A 332 -30.17 7.40 15.75
CA ALA A 332 -30.33 6.00 15.37
C ALA A 332 -31.11 5.18 16.42
N LEU A 333 -30.99 5.52 17.70
CA LEU A 333 -31.70 4.86 18.81
C LEU A 333 -33.03 5.53 19.18
N GLY A 334 -33.46 6.57 18.45
CA GLY A 334 -34.71 7.30 18.74
C GLY A 334 -34.71 8.08 20.05
N MET A 335 -33.53 8.40 20.59
CA MET A 335 -33.33 9.02 21.91
C MET A 335 -33.22 10.55 21.84
N GLU A 336 -34.03 11.20 20.99
CA GLU A 336 -33.93 12.64 20.67
C GLU A 336 -34.20 13.58 21.86
N ARG A 337 -34.79 13.07 22.94
CA ARG A 337 -35.07 13.86 24.15
C ARG A 337 -33.79 14.27 24.89
N ARG A 338 -32.71 13.49 24.77
CA ARG A 338 -31.42 13.79 25.41
C ARG A 338 -30.59 14.83 24.64
N LEU A 339 -30.92 15.12 23.37
CA LEU A 339 -30.22 16.12 22.55
C LEU A 339 -30.58 17.58 22.90
N ARG A 340 -31.61 17.80 23.74
CA ARG A 340 -32.16 19.13 24.06
C ARG A 340 -31.75 19.67 25.44
N ASN A 341 -31.02 18.88 26.21
CA ASN A 341 -30.53 19.20 27.56
C ASN A 341 -29.01 19.12 27.55
#